data_AF-A0A6B2TNE9-F1
#
_entry.id   AF-A0A6B2TNE9-F1
#
_cell.length_a   1.000
_cell.length_b   1.000
_cell.length_c   1.000
_cell.angle_alpha   90.00
_cell.angle_beta   90.00
_cell.angle_gamma   90.00
#
_symmetry.space_group_name_H-M   'P 1'
#
loop_
_entity.id
_entity.type
_entity.pdbx_description
1 polymer ?
#
loop_
_entity_poly.entity_id
_entity_poly.type
_entity_poly.pdbx_seq_one_letter_code
_entity_poly.pdbx_strand_id
1 'polypeptide(L)' 'LSGAARTPSWPAAAPAPLGAQIDHVLATPDFSARDARFLDIGNTDHRALVVTLTLHKAETER' A
#
# COMPACT_ATOMS: atom_id res chain seq x y z
N LEU A 1 3.35 -3.75 -6.88
CA LEU A 1 3.44 -3.81 -5.41
C LEU A 1 4.73 -4.53 -5.05
N SER A 2 5.66 -3.84 -4.39
CA SER A 2 6.99 -4.34 -3.97
C SER A 2 6.91 -5.47 -2.93
N GLY A 3 6.34 -6.62 -3.29
CA GLY A 3 6.30 -7.84 -2.47
C GLY A 3 4.99 -8.11 -1.71
N ALA A 4 4.15 -7.10 -1.47
CA ALA A 4 2.93 -7.24 -0.62
C ALA A 4 1.64 -7.63 -1.38
N ALA A 5 1.70 -8.08 -2.63
CA ALA A 5 0.54 -8.31 -3.51
C ALA A 5 -0.44 -9.41 -3.03
N ARG A 6 -0.19 -10.05 -1.89
CA ARG A 6 -0.97 -11.19 -1.36
C ARG A 6 -1.43 -10.98 0.09
N THR A 7 -1.16 -9.81 0.68
CA THR A 7 -1.62 -9.51 2.04
C THR A 7 -3.03 -8.93 1.98
N PRO A 8 -4.02 -9.59 2.59
CA PRO A 8 -5.38 -9.07 2.60
C PRO A 8 -5.44 -7.79 3.44
N SER A 9 -6.09 -6.77 2.89
CA SER A 9 -6.43 -5.56 3.64
C SER A 9 -7.76 -5.73 4.38
N TRP A 10 -8.64 -6.62 3.90
CA TRP A 10 -9.94 -6.90 4.49
C TRP A 10 -10.38 -8.37 4.36
N PRO A 11 -11.12 -8.92 5.33
CA PRO A 11 -11.21 -8.40 6.69
C PRO A 11 -9.87 -8.64 7.42
N ALA A 12 -9.49 -7.74 8.32
CA ALA A 12 -8.26 -7.84 9.09
C ALA A 12 -8.19 -9.13 9.93
N ALA A 13 -9.35 -9.66 10.33
CA ALA A 13 -9.43 -10.94 11.03
C ALA A 13 -9.19 -12.17 10.12
N ALA A 14 -9.29 -12.05 8.79
CA ALA A 14 -9.03 -13.16 7.88
C ALA A 14 -7.54 -13.31 7.58
N PRO A 15 -6.97 -14.53 7.72
CA PRO A 15 -5.64 -14.84 7.23
C PRO A 15 -5.66 -14.99 5.70
N ALA A 16 -4.49 -14.85 5.07
CA ALA A 16 -4.35 -15.20 3.66
C ALA A 16 -4.57 -16.72 3.46
N PRO A 17 -5.26 -17.16 2.38
CA PRO A 17 -5.80 -16.38 1.26
C PRO A 17 -7.30 -16.02 1.41
N LEU A 18 -7.88 -16.10 2.60
CA LEU A 18 -9.33 -15.95 2.82
C LEU A 18 -9.80 -14.48 2.87
N GLY A 19 -8.89 -13.53 2.78
CA GLY A 19 -9.19 -12.09 2.69
C GLY A 19 -8.88 -11.52 1.32
N ALA A 20 -9.42 -10.33 1.06
CA ALA A 20 -9.19 -9.55 -0.14
C ALA A 20 -8.22 -8.39 0.11
N GLN A 21 -7.43 -8.05 -0.91
CA GLN A 21 -6.64 -6.83 -0.96
C GLN A 21 -7.45 -5.79 -1.77
N ILE A 22 -8.19 -4.93 -1.08
CA ILE A 22 -9.11 -3.95 -1.70
C ILE A 22 -8.65 -2.49 -1.52
N ASP A 23 -7.78 -2.23 -0.56
CA ASP A 23 -7.22 -0.90 -0.30
C ASP A 23 -5.99 -0.63 -1.17
N HIS A 24 -6.03 0.47 -1.92
CA HIS A 24 -4.98 0.83 -2.89
C HIS A 24 -4.57 2.29 -2.73
N VAL A 25 -3.27 2.55 -2.88
CA VAL A 25 -2.71 3.89 -3.03
C VAL A 25 -2.20 4.04 -4.45
N LEU A 26 -2.80 4.96 -5.20
CA LEU A 26 -2.35 5.34 -6.54
C LEU A 26 -1.54 6.62 -6.45
N ALA A 27 -0.41 6.68 -7.16
CA ALA A 27 0.46 7.85 -7.20
C ALA A 27 0.74 8.25 -8.65
N THR A 28 1.01 9.53 -8.90
CA THR A 28 1.44 10.03 -10.21
C THR A 28 2.86 9.54 -10.54
N PRO A 29 3.28 9.62 -11.82
CA PRO A 29 4.65 9.25 -12.23
C PRO A 29 5.76 10.03 -11.52
N ASP A 30 5.44 11.17 -10.90
CA ASP A 30 6.38 11.96 -10.09
C ASP A 30 6.82 11.24 -8.81
N PHE A 31 6.17 10.14 -8.43
CA PHE A 31 6.53 9.37 -7.25
C PHE A 31 7.02 7.96 -7.59
N SER A 32 8.08 7.54 -6.90
CA SER A 32 8.50 6.14 -6.82
C SER A 32 8.07 5.54 -5.48
N ALA A 33 7.36 4.40 -5.53
CA ALA A 33 7.05 3.61 -4.34
C ALA A 33 8.26 2.76 -3.93
N ARG A 34 8.79 3.02 -2.73
CA ARG A 34 9.95 2.30 -2.18
C ARG A 34 9.54 1.01 -1.47
N ASP A 35 8.50 1.09 -0.63
CA ASP A 35 8.03 -0.02 0.20
C ASP A 35 6.53 0.13 0.48
N ALA A 36 5.86 -1.00 0.76
CA ALA A 36 4.45 -1.07 1.12
C ALA A 36 4.23 -2.13 2.20
N ARG A 37 3.56 -1.76 3.30
CA ARG A 37 3.29 -2.64 4.45
C ARG A 37 1.82 -2.55 4.86
N PHE A 38 1.25 -3.69 5.23
CA PHE A 38 -0.06 -3.77 5.86
C PHE A 38 0.14 -3.90 7.37
N LEU A 39 -0.50 -3.05 8.15
CA LEU A 39 -0.40 -3.01 9.61
C LEU A 39 -1.77 -3.29 10.23
N ASP A 40 -1.81 -4.16 11.22
CA ASP A 40 -3.00 -4.30 12.07
C ASP A 40 -3.07 -3.07 12.99
N ILE A 41 -4.15 -2.31 12.88
CA ILE A 41 -4.47 -1.19 13.77
C ILE A 41 -5.80 -1.50 14.47
N GLY A 42 -5.92 -1.12 15.74
CA GLY A 42 -7.14 -1.38 16.51
C GLY A 42 -8.36 -0.61 15.98
N ASN A 43 -9.55 -1.07 16.35
CA ASN A 43 -10.83 -0.40 16.08
C ASN A 43 -11.20 -0.22 14.59
N THR A 44 -10.76 -1.12 13.72
CA THR A 44 -11.21 -1.22 12.32
C THR A 44 -11.19 -2.68 11.88
N ASP A 45 -12.01 -3.02 10.87
CA ASP A 45 -12.01 -4.31 10.20
C ASP A 45 -11.02 -4.38 9.02
N HIS A 46 -10.24 -3.32 8.80
CA HIS A 46 -9.21 -3.24 7.77
C HIS A 46 -7.79 -3.21 8.35
N ARG A 47 -6.81 -3.67 7.57
CA ARG A 47 -5.39 -3.39 7.82
C ARG A 47 -5.01 -2.06 7.17
N ALA A 48 -4.21 -1.25 7.85
CA ALA A 48 -3.70 -0.01 7.28
C ALA A 48 -2.62 -0.31 6.23
N LEU A 49 -2.80 0.16 4.99
CA LEU A 49 -1.76 0.15 3.95
C LEU A 49 -0.88 1.40 4.08
N VAL A 50 0.38 1.21 4.49
CA VAL A 50 1.38 2.27 4.57
C VAL A 50 2.35 2.12 3.41
N VAL A 51 2.50 3.19 2.62
CA VAL A 51 3.41 3.23 1.47
C VAL A 51 4.46 4.32 1.70
N THR A 52 5.73 3.97 1.51
CA THR A 52 6.81 4.95 1.50
C THR A 52 7.06 5.41 0.07
N LEU A 53 6.85 6.69 -0.20
CA LEU A 53 7.04 7.29 -1.53
C LEU A 53 8.28 8.19 -1.54
N THR A 54 8.99 8.21 -2.67
CA THR A 54 10.03 9.19 -2.99
C THR A 54 9.51 10.08 -4.11
N LEU A 55 9.53 11.40 -3.91
CA LEU A 55 9.21 12.39 -4.94
C LEU A 55 10.42 12.61 -5.85
N HIS A 56 10.21 12.54 -7.16
CA HIS A 56 11.21 12.88 -8.15
C HIS A 56 11.38 14.40 -8.23
N LYS A 57 12.62 14.85 -8.46
CA LYS A 57 12.84 16.24 -8.83
C LYS A 57 12.19 16.46 -10.19
N ALA A 58 11.36 17.49 -10.31
CA ALA A 58 10.82 17.89 -11.60
C ALA A 58 11.99 18.07 -12.59
N GLU A 59 11.93 17.40 -13.73
CA GLU A 59 12.77 17.75 -14.86
C GLU A 59 12.32 19.14 -15.29
N THR A 60 13.06 20.17 -14.86
CA THR A 60 12.93 21.48 -15.48
C THR A 60 13.31 21.29 -16.93
N GLU A 61 12.35 21.47 -17.84
CA GLU A 61 12.56 21.40 -19.29
C GLU A 61 13.85 22.16 -19.64
N ARG A 62 14.82 21.45 -20.23
CA ARG A 62 16.02 22.04 -20.83
C ARG A 62 15.72 22.51 -22.23
#